data_AF-A0A2V7V0B6-F1
#
_entry.id   AF-A0A2V7V0B6-F1
#
_cell.length_a   1.000
_cell.length_b   1.000
_cell.length_c   1.000
_cell.angle_alpha   90.00
_cell.angle_beta   90.00
_cell.angle_gamma   90.00
#
_symmetry.space_group_name_H-M   'P 1'
#
loop_
_entity.id
_entity.type
_entity.pdbx_description
1 polymer ?
#
loop_
_entity_poly.entity_id
_entity_poly.type
_entity_poly.pdbx_seq_one_letter_code
_entity_poly.pdbx_strand_id
1 'polypeptide(L)' 'MLVEARLSGHALADPPAEVRSRLAALLSGEAWKGRRVAVAAGSRGIDRYASVVRAVVDALKARGALPFVMPAMGSHGG' A
#
# COMPACT_ATOMS: atom_id res chain seq x y z
N MET A 1 -14.46 -34.52 12.46
CA MET A 1 -14.14 -34.32 11.03
C MET A 1 -13.81 -32.86 10.84
N LEU A 2 -12.52 -32.52 10.69
CA LEU A 2 -12.09 -31.15 10.36
C LEU A 2 -12.10 -31.01 8.84
N VAL A 3 -12.73 -29.95 8.34
CA VAL A 3 -12.70 -29.57 6.92
C VAL A 3 -11.65 -28.47 6.80
N GLU A 4 -10.52 -28.76 6.12
CA GLU A 4 -9.55 -27.73 5.78
C GLU A 4 -9.97 -27.03 4.49
N ALA A 5 -10.26 -25.73 4.59
CA ALA A 5 -10.54 -24.90 3.43
C ALA A 5 -9.26 -24.72 2.61
N ARG A 6 -9.19 -25.37 1.45
CA ARG A 6 -8.08 -25.21 0.49
C ARG A 6 -8.29 -23.92 -0.30
N LEU A 7 -7.93 -22.80 0.30
CA LEU A 7 -7.90 -21.50 -0.37
C LEU A 7 -6.72 -21.46 -1.34
N SER A 8 -6.96 -21.07 -2.59
CA SER A 8 -5.90 -20.79 -3.56
C SER A 8 -4.91 -19.78 -2.95
N GLY A 9 -3.65 -20.18 -2.79
CA GLY A 9 -2.63 -19.37 -2.13
C GLY A 9 -2.23 -18.17 -2.98
N HIS A 10 -2.94 -17.05 -2.84
CA HIS A 10 -2.55 -15.76 -3.43
C HIS A 10 -1.51 -15.01 -2.58
N ALA A 11 -0.74 -15.75 -1.77
CA ALA A 11 0.25 -15.17 -0.88
C ALA A 11 1.41 -14.57 -1.69
N LEU A 12 1.71 -13.31 -1.42
CA LEU A 12 2.91 -12.67 -1.96
C LEU A 12 4.11 -13.04 -1.09
N ALA A 13 5.18 -13.53 -1.72
CA ALA A 13 6.43 -13.81 -1.00
C ALA A 13 7.04 -12.53 -0.40
N ASP A 14 7.02 -11.43 -1.15
CA ASP A 14 7.49 -10.12 -0.73
C ASP A 14 6.49 -9.02 -1.14
N PRO A 15 5.46 -8.75 -0.31
CA PRO A 15 4.51 -7.67 -0.54
C PRO A 15 5.17 -6.30 -0.73
N PRO A 16 6.17 -5.88 0.06
CA PRO A 16 6.92 -4.65 -0.24
C PRO A 16 7.54 -4.58 -1.63
N ALA A 17 8.17 -5.65 -2.12
CA ALA A 17 8.71 -5.68 -3.48
C ALA A 17 7.62 -5.59 -4.54
N GLU A 18 6.52 -6.31 -4.34
CA GLU A 18 5.38 -6.27 -5.24
C GLU A 18 4.77 -4.87 -5.31
N VAL A 19 4.60 -4.20 -4.17
CA VAL A 19 4.12 -2.81 -4.10
C VAL A 19 5.02 -1.87 -4.90
N ARG A 20 6.34 -1.97 -4.74
CA ARG A 20 7.30 -1.13 -5.49
C ARG A 20 7.17 -1.36 -6.99
N SER A 21 7.08 -2.61 -7.43
CA SER A 21 6.93 -2.99 -8.83
C SER A 21 5.65 -2.40 -9.43
N ARG A 22 4.51 -2.59 -8.77
CA ARG A 22 3.22 -2.08 -9.26
C ARG A 22 3.14 -0.56 -9.27
N LEU A 23 3.65 0.11 -8.23
CA LEU A 23 3.70 1.57 -8.20
C LEU A 23 4.69 2.13 -9.23
N ALA A 24 5.76 1.42 -9.58
CA ALA A 24 6.64 1.81 -10.68
C ALA A 24 5.88 1.93 -12.00
N ALA A 25 5.05 0.92 -12.31
CA ALA A 25 4.21 0.94 -13.51
C ALA A 25 3.10 2.00 -13.42
N LEU A 26 2.33 2.02 -12.32
CA LEU A 26 1.15 2.88 -12.16
C LEU A 26 1.47 4.38 -12.12
N LEU A 27 2.61 4.75 -11.54
CA LEU A 27 2.98 6.14 -11.36
C LEU A 27 3.93 6.64 -12.46
N SER A 28 4.13 5.85 -13.51
CA SER A 28 4.96 6.22 -14.66
C SER A 28 4.31 7.37 -15.45
N GLY A 29 5.13 8.27 -15.99
CA GLY A 29 4.65 9.37 -16.85
C GLY A 29 4.11 10.63 -16.14
N GLU A 30 3.93 10.61 -14.81
CA GLU A 30 3.51 11.80 -14.05
C GLU A 30 4.67 12.48 -13.31
N ALA A 31 4.61 13.81 -13.22
CA ALA A 31 5.48 14.59 -12.36
C ALA A 31 4.94 14.58 -10.92
N TRP A 32 5.74 14.10 -9.96
CA TRP A 32 5.35 13.93 -8.56
C TRP A 32 6.01 14.93 -7.60
N LYS A 33 7.08 15.60 -8.05
CA LYS A 33 7.89 16.48 -7.21
C LYS A 33 7.03 17.59 -6.59
N GLY A 34 7.10 17.73 -5.27
CA GLY A 34 6.39 18.76 -4.49
C GLY A 34 4.90 18.49 -4.27
N ARG A 35 4.32 17.44 -4.85
CA ARG A 35 2.89 17.12 -4.62
C ARG A 35 2.68 16.60 -3.21
N ARG A 36 1.72 17.18 -2.49
CA ARG A 36 1.29 16.70 -1.18
C ARG A 36 0.25 15.60 -1.37
N VAL A 37 0.56 14.38 -0.93
CA VAL A 37 -0.24 13.17 -1.24
C VAL A 37 -0.74 12.53 0.04
N ALA A 38 -2.06 12.34 0.15
CA ALA A 38 -2.65 11.59 1.24
C ALA A 38 -2.57 10.08 0.94
N VAL A 39 -1.98 9.31 1.85
CA VAL A 39 -1.97 7.85 1.81
C VAL A 39 -3.03 7.37 2.80
N ALA A 40 -4.21 7.03 2.28
CA ALA A 40 -5.27 6.44 3.08
C ALA A 40 -4.89 5.00 3.45
N ALA A 41 -4.79 4.71 4.74
CA ALA A 41 -4.27 3.45 5.24
C ALA A 41 -5.31 2.76 6.14
N GLY A 42 -5.68 1.53 5.79
CA GLY A 42 -6.56 0.68 6.57
C GLY A 42 -6.17 -0.78 6.40
N SER A 43 -6.10 -1.53 7.50
CA SER A 43 -5.58 -2.90 7.48
C SER A 43 -6.56 -3.89 6.84
N ARG A 44 -7.85 -3.81 7.16
CA ARG A 44 -8.93 -4.67 6.62
C ARG A 44 -8.53 -6.16 6.48
N GLY A 45 -7.74 -6.68 7.42
CA GLY A 45 -7.28 -8.07 7.46
C GLY A 45 -6.10 -8.42 6.55
N ILE A 46 -5.37 -7.46 5.99
CA ILE A 46 -4.16 -7.74 5.20
C ILE A 46 -2.95 -8.03 6.09
N ASP A 47 -2.12 -8.98 5.65
CA ASP A 47 -0.84 -9.30 6.27
C ASP A 47 0.21 -8.20 6.03
N ARG A 48 1.18 -8.09 6.95
CA ARG A 48 2.36 -7.19 6.84
C ARG A 48 2.00 -5.73 6.52
N TYR A 49 0.84 -5.27 6.98
CA TYR A 49 0.25 -3.96 6.71
C TYR A 49 1.26 -2.79 6.82
N ALA A 50 2.00 -2.70 7.93
CA ALA A 50 2.96 -1.62 8.14
C ALA A 50 4.05 -1.58 7.04
N SER A 51 4.50 -2.74 6.56
CA SER A 51 5.51 -2.82 5.50
C SER A 51 4.94 -2.42 4.13
N VAL A 52 3.68 -2.76 3.85
CA VAL A 52 2.97 -2.36 2.64
C VAL A 52 2.80 -0.84 2.62
N VAL A 53 2.27 -0.25 3.70
CA VAL A 53 2.09 1.21 3.81
C VAL A 53 3.43 1.94 3.66
N ARG A 54 4.48 1.44 4.32
CA ARG A 54 5.83 2.00 4.20
C ARG A 54 6.34 1.98 2.75
N ALA A 55 6.19 0.86 2.05
CA ALA A 55 6.63 0.74 0.65
C ALA A 55 5.93 1.76 -0.27
N VAL A 56 4.63 2.04 -0.04
CA VAL A 56 3.90 3.10 -0.75
C VAL A 56 4.49 4.48 -0.46
N VAL A 57 4.70 4.82 0.82
CA VAL A 57 5.25 6.10 1.24
C VAL A 57 6.65 6.32 0.66
N ASP A 58 7.51 5.30 0.72
CA ASP A 58 8.88 5.39 0.21
C ASP A 58 8.90 5.54 -1.32
N ALA A 59 8.02 4.85 -2.04
CA ALA A 59 7.88 5.01 -3.48
C ALA A 59 7.45 6.44 -3.88
N LEU A 60 6.56 7.07 -3.12
CA LEU A 60 6.15 8.46 -3.35
C LEU A 60 7.29 9.45 -3.04
N LYS A 61 7.97 9.27 -1.90
CA LYS A 61 9.13 10.10 -1.51
C LYS A 61 10.25 10.01 -2.53
N ALA A 62 10.55 8.82 -3.05
CA ALA A 62 11.58 8.61 -4.09
C ALA A 62 11.30 9.40 -5.38
N ARG A 63 10.04 9.78 -5.62
CA ARG A 63 9.62 10.62 -6.76
C ARG A 63 9.53 12.11 -6.41
N GLY A 64 9.94 12.50 -5.21
CA GLY A 64 9.91 13.88 -4.71
C GLY A 64 8.54 14.35 -4.20
N ALA A 65 7.57 13.46 -4.02
CA ALA A 65 6.30 13.81 -3.39
C ALA A 65 6.44 14.00 -1.88
N LEU A 66 5.43 14.61 -1.27
CA LEU A 66 5.32 14.90 0.17
C LEU A 66 4.14 14.09 0.75
N PRO A 67 4.30 12.77 0.96
CA PRO A 67 3.21 11.93 1.45
C PRO A 67 2.94 12.12 2.95
N PHE A 68 1.67 11.99 3.34
CA PHE A 68 1.25 11.86 4.74
C PHE A 68 0.20 10.74 4.87
N VAL A 69 0.21 10.03 5.99
CA VAL A 69 -0.71 8.91 6.22
C VAL A 69 -1.96 9.41 6.92
N MET A 70 -3.13 8.98 6.44
CA MET A 70 -4.41 9.22 7.09
C MET A 70 -5.19 7.90 7.24
N PRO A 71 -5.99 7.74 8.30
CA PRO A 71 -6.72 6.50 8.54
C PRO A 71 -7.89 6.36 7.54
N ALA A 72 -8.02 5.19 6.92
CA ALA A 72 -9.09 4.89 5.94
C ALA A 72 -10.41 4.48 6.64
N MET A 73 -10.92 5.33 7.54
CA MET A 73 -12.08 5.02 8.41
C MET A 73 -13.44 5.31 7.77
N GLY A 74 -13.50 5.97 6.61
CA GLY A 74 -14.76 6.36 5.98
C GLY A 74 -15.53 7.38 6.83
N SER A 75 -16.86 7.28 6.90
CA SER A 75 -17.73 8.20 7.65
C SER A 75 -17.60 8.10 9.18
N HIS A 76 -16.81 7.17 9.71
CA HIS A 76 -16.78 6.85 11.14
C HIS A 76 -15.98 7.86 12.01
N GLY A 77 -15.57 9.01 11.45
CA GLY A 77 -14.94 10.11 12.18
C GLY A 77 -13.46 9.85 12.46
N GLY A 78 -12.60 10.65 11.82
CA GLY A 78 -11.14 10.71 11.99
C GLY A 78 -10.71 11.33 13.30
#